data_AF-A0A3R8WZ01-F1
#
_entry.id   AF-A0A3R8WZ01-F1
#
_cell.length_a   1.000
_cell.length_b   1.000
_cell.length_c   1.000
_cell.angle_alpha   90.00
_cell.angle_beta   90.00
_cell.angle_gamma   90.00
#
_symmetry.space_group_name_H-M   'P 1'
#
loop_
_entity.id
_entity.type
_entity.pdbx_description
1 polymer ?
#
loop_
_entity_poly.entity_id
_entity_poly.type
_entity_poly.pdbx_seq_one_letter_code
_entity_poly.pdbx_strand_id
1 'polypeptide(L)' 'MTTHFTPYPDDDEAEQAPCGTWLGEASNGSSNWAHVDCGLCLRRQSKISSAHEASEAAIIEQMGDMAAYMHASAT' A
#
# COMPACT_ATOMS: atom_id res chain seq x y z
N MET A 1 1.98 -16.45 -13.69
CA MET A 1 1.93 -15.04 -13.24
C MET A 1 2.64 -14.96 -11.91
N THR A 2 3.49 -13.96 -11.70
CA THR A 2 4.14 -13.71 -10.41
C THR A 2 3.22 -12.85 -9.56
N THR A 3 2.97 -13.23 -8.32
CA THR A 3 2.11 -12.51 -7.38
C THR A 3 2.95 -11.57 -6.53
N HIS A 4 2.76 -10.28 -6.73
CA HIS A 4 3.38 -9.20 -5.98
C HIS A 4 2.51 -8.78 -4.79
N PHE A 5 3.16 -8.30 -3.73
CA PHE A 5 2.41 -7.60 -2.69
C PHE A 5 1.82 -6.31 -3.27
N THR A 6 0.53 -6.09 -3.08
CA THR A 6 -0.12 -4.79 -3.31
C THR A 6 -1.04 -4.51 -2.13
N PRO A 7 -0.88 -3.37 -1.45
CA PRO A 7 -1.79 -3.00 -0.35
C PRO A 7 -3.22 -2.79 -0.84
N TYR A 8 -3.38 -2.38 -2.11
CA TYR A 8 -4.66 -2.08 -2.74
C TYR A 8 -4.76 -2.91 -4.04
N PRO A 9 -5.21 -4.17 -3.96
CA PRO A 9 -5.26 -5.07 -5.13
C PRO A 9 -6.29 -4.66 -6.19
N ASP A 10 -7.27 -3.83 -5.81
CA ASP A 10 -8.29 -3.29 -6.70
C ASP A 10 -7.87 -1.94 -7.34
N ASP A 11 -6.68 -1.44 -7.01
CA ASP A 11 -6.08 -0.24 -7.62
C ASP A 11 -5.40 -0.63 -8.94
N ASP A 12 -6.10 -0.42 -10.04
CA ASP A 12 -5.65 -0.68 -11.41
C ASP A 12 -4.73 0.41 -11.97
N GLU A 13 -4.52 1.50 -11.23
CA GLU A 13 -3.61 2.59 -11.60
C GLU A 13 -2.15 2.30 -11.19
N ALA A 14 -1.94 1.27 -10.36
CA ALA A 14 -0.61 0.90 -9.88
C ALA A 14 0.27 0.27 -10.98
N GLU A 15 1.17 1.07 -11.58
CA GLU A 15 2.11 0.57 -12.60
C GLU A 15 3.32 -0.19 -12.00
N GLN A 16 3.60 -0.03 -10.70
CA GLN A 16 4.71 -0.70 -10.02
C GLN A 16 4.28 -1.28 -8.67
N ALA A 17 4.75 -2.49 -8.39
CA ALA A 17 4.66 -3.07 -7.06
C ALA A 17 5.58 -2.32 -6.07
N PRO A 18 5.29 -2.35 -4.75
CA PRO A 18 6.14 -1.76 -3.71
C PRO A 18 7.58 -2.30 -3.67
N CYS A 19 7.83 -3.47 -4.27
CA CYS A 19 9.19 -3.99 -4.42
C CYS A 19 10.02 -3.26 -5.51
N GLY A 20 9.40 -2.37 -6.30
CA GLY A 20 9.99 -1.63 -7.41
C GLY A 20 9.94 -2.38 -8.76
N THR A 21 9.13 -3.43 -8.85
CA THR A 21 8.94 -4.18 -10.11
C THR A 21 7.77 -3.58 -10.88
N TRP A 22 7.98 -3.25 -12.15
CA TRP A 22 6.90 -2.85 -13.06
C TRP A 22 5.90 -3.99 -13.25
N LEU A 23 4.63 -3.67 -13.05
CA LEU A 23 3.51 -4.58 -13.22
C LEU A 23 3.09 -4.61 -14.70
N GLY A 24 2.52 -5.72 -15.13
CA GLY A 24 2.05 -5.93 -16.50
C GLY A 24 1.14 -7.15 -16.57
N GLU A 25 0.78 -7.58 -17.78
CA GLU A 25 -0.19 -8.67 -17.99
C GLU A 25 0.19 -10.01 -17.34
N ALA A 26 1.49 -10.23 -17.04
CA ALA A 26 1.98 -11.43 -16.38
C ALA A 26 2.08 -11.32 -14.84
N SER A 27 1.65 -10.21 -14.26
CA SER A 27 1.73 -9.94 -12.82
C SER A 27 0.35 -10.03 -12.17
N ASN A 28 0.32 -10.61 -10.97
CA ASN A 28 -0.84 -10.58 -10.07
C ASN A 28 -0.53 -9.74 -8.84
N GLY A 29 -1.57 -9.24 -8.17
CA GLY A 29 -1.48 -8.54 -6.90
C GLY A 29 -2.16 -9.29 -5.76
N SER A 30 -1.59 -9.25 -4.55
CA SER A 30 -2.29 -9.61 -3.32
C SER A 30 -1.88 -8.73 -2.14
N SER A 31 -2.82 -8.38 -1.27
CA SER A 31 -2.55 -7.75 0.03
C SER A 31 -2.23 -8.76 1.13
N ASN A 32 -2.40 -10.07 0.86
CA ASN A 32 -2.08 -11.12 1.82
C ASN A 32 -0.71 -11.72 1.51
N TRP A 33 0.25 -11.51 2.41
CA TRP A 33 1.61 -12.06 2.29
C TRP A 33 1.67 -13.57 2.08
N ALA A 34 0.67 -14.33 2.54
CA ALA A 34 0.58 -15.77 2.31
C ALA A 34 0.37 -16.15 0.82
N HIS A 35 -0.06 -15.20 -0.02
CA HIS A 35 -0.27 -15.38 -1.45
C HIS A 35 0.80 -14.70 -2.31
N VAL A 36 1.81 -14.07 -1.70
CA VAL A 36 2.89 -13.40 -2.42
C VAL A 36 4.01 -14.39 -2.74
N ASP A 37 4.31 -14.57 -4.02
CA ASP A 37 5.39 -15.44 -4.50
C ASP A 37 6.61 -14.66 -5.05
N CYS A 38 6.50 -13.33 -5.17
CA CYS A 38 7.59 -12.50 -5.64
C CYS A 38 8.76 -12.46 -4.63
N GLY A 39 9.91 -13.01 -5.02
CA GLY A 39 11.11 -13.04 -4.17
C GLY A 39 11.65 -11.67 -3.76
N LEU A 40 11.41 -10.60 -4.55
CA LEU A 40 11.78 -9.23 -4.14
C LEU A 40 10.84 -8.69 -3.06
N CYS A 41 9.53 -8.94 -3.18
CA CYS A 41 8.55 -8.61 -2.15
C CYS A 41 8.89 -9.32 -0.85
N LEU A 42 9.12 -10.64 -0.88
CA LEU A 42 9.44 -11.44 0.30
C LEU A 42 10.74 -10.97 0.99
N ARG A 43 11.80 -10.69 0.22
CA ARG A 43 13.06 -10.14 0.78
C ARG A 43 12.90 -8.76 1.42
N ARG A 44 11.92 -7.98 0.95
CA ARG A 44 11.66 -6.62 1.42
C ARG A 44 10.43 -6.53 2.31
N GLN A 45 9.84 -7.67 2.73
CA GLN A 45 8.53 -7.72 3.39
C GLN A 45 8.44 -6.76 4.57
N SER A 46 9.37 -6.85 5.52
CA SER A 46 9.39 -5.94 6.68
C SER A 46 9.44 -4.47 6.27
N LYS A 47 10.28 -4.10 5.29
CA LYS A 47 10.37 -2.72 4.81
C LYS A 47 9.08 -2.25 4.12
N ILE A 48 8.48 -3.12 3.31
CA ILE A 48 7.24 -2.81 2.58
C ILE A 48 6.08 -2.67 3.57
N SER A 49 5.93 -3.59 4.53
CA SER A 49 4.93 -3.52 5.58
C SER A 49 5.07 -2.25 6.41
N SER A 50 6.28 -1.94 6.91
CA SER A 50 6.47 -0.73 7.71
C SER A 50 6.25 0.56 6.91
N ALA A 51 6.59 0.59 5.63
CA ALA A 51 6.28 1.74 4.77
C ALA A 51 4.77 1.91 4.57
N HIS A 52 4.05 0.80 4.35
CA HIS A 52 2.60 0.82 4.22
C HIS A 52 1.91 1.28 5.51
N GLU A 53 2.29 0.71 6.66
CA GLU A 53 1.78 1.12 7.99
C GLU A 53 2.04 2.61 8.27
N ALA A 54 3.23 3.11 7.92
CA ALA A 54 3.55 4.52 8.08
C ALA A 54 2.69 5.42 7.19
N SER A 55 2.40 5.00 5.95
CA SER A 55 1.49 5.70 5.06
C SER A 55 0.06 5.72 5.62
N GLU A 56 -0.45 4.60 6.13
CA GLU A 56 -1.78 4.55 6.76
C GLU A 56 -1.89 5.45 7.97
N ALA A 57 -0.87 5.45 8.84
CA ALA A 57 -0.81 6.32 10.01
C ALA A 57 -0.86 7.81 9.61
N ALA A 58 -0.10 8.20 8.57
CA ALA A 58 -0.09 9.58 8.07
C ALA A 58 -1.44 10.00 7.46
N ILE A 59 -2.13 9.09 6.77
CA ILE A 59 -3.47 9.34 6.23
C ILE A 59 -4.47 9.56 7.37
N ILE A 60 -4.43 8.72 8.42
CA ILE A 60 -5.31 8.85 9.58
C ILE A 60 -5.05 10.16 10.33
N GLU A 61 -3.78 10.53 10.52
CA GLU A 61 -3.38 11.80 11.13
C GLU A 61 -3.94 12.99 10.35
N GLN A 62 -3.74 13.02 9.03
CA GLN A 62 -4.27 14.07 8.17
C GLN A 62 -5.80 14.17 8.24
N MET A 63 -6.50 13.03 8.26
CA MET A 63 -7.96 13.01 8.41
C MET A 63 -8.41 13.57 9.77
N GLY A 64 -7.66 13.25 10.83
CA GLY A 64 -7.89 13.80 12.17
C GLY A 64 -7.72 15.31 12.21
N ASP A 65 -6.66 15.83 11.61
CA ASP A 65 -6.39 17.27 11.50
C ASP A 65 -7.52 18.01 10.76
N MET A 66 -8.00 17.43 9.65
CA MET A 66 -9.16 17.98 8.93
C MET A 66 -10.42 17.97 9.79
N ALA A 67 -10.69 16.90 10.54
CA ALA A 67 -11.85 16.84 11.43
C ALA A 67 -11.78 17.91 12.52
N ALA A 68 -10.60 18.10 13.13
CA ALA A 68 -10.38 19.13 14.14
C ALA A 68 -10.60 20.55 13.57
N TYR A 69 -10.08 20.82 12.37
CA TYR A 69 -10.28 22.08 11.67
C TYR A 69 -11.77 22.38 11.38
N MET A 70 -12.50 21.38 10.89
CA MET A 70 -13.94 21.52 10.59
C MET A 70 -14.76 21.82 11.84
N HIS A 71 -14.42 21.19 12.97
CA HIS A 71 -15.05 21.49 14.25
C HIS A 71 -14.77 22.91 14.74
N ALA A 72 -13.52 23.37 14.64
CA ALA A 72 -13.14 24.72 15.06
C ALA A 72 -13.75 25.82 14.18
N SER A 73 -14.07 25.51 12.92
CA SER A 73 -14.63 26.45 11.95
C SER A 73 -16.17 26.51 11.95
N ALA A 74 -16.83 25.67 12.76
CA ALA A 74 -18.28 25.61 12.89
C ALA A 74 -18.85 26.51 14.02
N THR A 75 -17.98 27.28 14.69
CA THR A 75 -18.31 28.25 15.75
C THR A 75 -18.04 29.68 15.29
#